data_AF-A0A7S2G4B7-F1
#
_entry.id   AF-A0A7S2G4B7-F1
#
_cell.length_a   1.000
_cell.length_b   1.000
_cell.length_c   1.000
_cell.angle_alpha   90.00
_cell.angle_beta   90.00
_cell.angle_gamma   90.00
#
_symmetry.space_group_name_H-M   'P 1'
#
loop_
_entity.id
_entity.type
_entity.pdbx_description
1 polymer ?
#
loop_
_entity_poly.entity_id
_entity_poly.type
_entity_poly.pdbx_seq_one_letter_code
_entity_poly.pdbx_strand_id
1 'polypeptide(L)'
;AQAISRPSPAAGRGPVLRRCRAPWRTHGPLGAAHLRSMHRSFAQGSMIKKAISGGFDTFRRANSGLTPATRAEYEDYGPEAEEEGTWHYLVTDTAGIRPRKDAVYSKDCKMKGSRFDAGTVVTVDKRRRSGWTRWLSLTSGQGWVFDVSPKDRKVRMVEVEVQFGEWQYEVCADKLPVLPRPQLGAPPTSATSAGELVTAVERVRPLVRRGAFLRLAGCD
;
A
#
# COMPACT_ATOMS: atom_id res chain seq x y z
N ALA A 1 7.38 7.52 -15.55
CA ALA A 1 5.95 7.94 -15.55
C ALA A 1 4.97 6.74 -15.38
N GLN A 2 3.77 6.92 -14.80
CA GLN A 2 2.92 5.80 -14.33
C GLN A 2 1.41 5.87 -14.62
N ALA A 3 0.79 4.71 -14.89
CA ALA A 3 -0.64 4.55 -15.14
C ALA A 3 -1.36 3.70 -14.08
N ILE A 4 -2.62 4.01 -13.77
CA ILE A 4 -3.45 3.24 -12.83
C ILE A 4 -4.29 2.20 -13.59
N SER A 5 -4.09 0.93 -13.28
CA SER A 5 -4.99 -0.14 -13.73
C SER A 5 -6.01 -0.47 -12.64
N ARG A 6 -7.31 -0.54 -12.98
CA ARG A 6 -8.36 -1.08 -12.08
C ARG A 6 -8.98 -2.32 -12.73
N PRO A 7 -9.17 -3.43 -11.99
CA PRO A 7 -9.98 -4.55 -12.48
C PRO A 7 -11.46 -4.13 -12.50
N SER A 8 -12.14 -4.38 -13.62
CA SER A 8 -13.54 -4.00 -13.89
C SER A 8 -14.53 -4.68 -12.94
N PRO A 9 -15.32 -3.93 -12.15
CA PRO A 9 -16.66 -4.35 -11.76
C PRO A 9 -17.66 -3.81 -12.79
N ALA A 10 -18.59 -4.65 -13.24
CA ALA A 10 -19.74 -4.19 -14.02
C ALA A 10 -20.41 -3.00 -13.28
N ALA A 11 -20.70 -1.93 -14.03
CA ALA A 11 -21.26 -0.65 -13.58
C ALA A 11 -20.30 0.32 -12.85
N GLY A 12 -19.46 1.01 -13.63
CA GLY A 12 -18.71 2.20 -13.19
C GLY A 12 -17.41 2.39 -13.98
N ARG A 13 -17.47 3.10 -15.11
CA ARG A 13 -16.36 3.26 -16.09
C ARG A 13 -15.23 4.12 -15.52
N GLY A 14 -14.39 3.54 -14.66
CA GLY A 14 -13.03 4.08 -14.42
C GLY A 14 -12.12 3.77 -15.62
N PRO A 15 -10.96 4.45 -15.75
CA PRO A 15 -10.00 4.12 -16.78
C PRO A 15 -9.51 2.67 -16.57
N VAL A 16 -9.66 1.85 -17.61
CA VAL A 16 -9.26 0.43 -17.59
C VAL A 16 -8.11 0.25 -18.58
N LEU A 17 -7.04 -0.38 -18.11
CA LEU A 17 -6.02 -0.95 -18.97
C LEU A 17 -6.35 -2.42 -19.19
N ARG A 18 -6.39 -2.86 -20.43
CA ARG A 18 -6.54 -4.28 -20.75
C ARG A 18 -5.15 -4.84 -20.99
N ARG A 19 -4.80 -5.90 -20.25
CA ARG A 19 -3.58 -6.65 -20.53
C ARG A 19 -3.75 -7.33 -21.88
N CYS A 20 -2.89 -7.01 -22.84
CA CYS A 20 -2.83 -7.75 -24.09
C CYS A 20 -2.39 -9.18 -23.75
N ARG A 21 -3.13 -10.18 -24.23
CA ARG A 21 -2.60 -11.55 -24.23
C ARG A 21 -1.45 -11.51 -25.22
N ALA A 22 -0.21 -11.53 -24.72
CA ALA A 22 0.93 -11.69 -25.59
C ALA A 22 0.70 -12.95 -26.44
N PRO A 23 0.90 -12.89 -27.77
CA PRO A 23 1.06 -14.12 -28.53
C PRO A 23 2.28 -14.83 -27.94
N TRP A 24 2.07 -16.02 -27.41
CA TRP A 24 3.10 -16.85 -26.79
C TRP A 24 4.23 -17.08 -27.80
N ARG A 25 5.29 -16.28 -27.75
CA ARG A 25 6.59 -16.65 -28.33
C ARG A 25 7.43 -17.21 -27.20
N THR A 26 7.26 -18.51 -26.97
CA THR A 26 8.15 -19.32 -26.15
C THR A 26 9.49 -19.42 -26.87
N HIS A 27 10.42 -18.53 -26.54
CA HIS A 27 11.84 -18.86 -26.61
C HIS A 27 12.24 -19.36 -25.22
N GLY A 28 12.38 -20.67 -25.07
CA GLY A 28 13.15 -21.26 -23.97
C GLY A 28 14.44 -21.88 -24.50
N PRO A 29 15.27 -22.49 -23.64
CA PRO A 29 15.61 -22.14 -22.26
C PRO A 29 17.14 -21.99 -22.09
N LEU A 30 17.61 -21.56 -20.91
CA LEU A 30 18.76 -22.14 -20.15
C LEU A 30 19.12 -21.22 -18.97
N GLY A 31 19.20 -21.80 -17.77
CA GLY A 31 19.70 -21.11 -16.57
C GLY A 31 18.85 -21.38 -15.33
N ALA A 32 18.90 -22.61 -14.82
CA ALA A 32 18.30 -22.98 -13.54
C ALA A 32 19.00 -22.26 -12.38
N ALA A 33 18.28 -21.38 -11.67
CA ALA A 33 18.66 -20.92 -10.35
C ALA A 33 17.51 -21.18 -9.37
N HIS A 34 17.85 -21.95 -8.35
CA HIS A 34 16.98 -22.57 -7.37
C HIS A 34 16.45 -21.53 -6.36
N LEU A 35 15.27 -20.96 -6.62
CA LEU A 35 14.56 -20.11 -5.65
C LEU A 35 13.63 -20.98 -4.78
N ARG A 36 13.96 -21.06 -3.48
CA ARG A 36 13.13 -21.71 -2.46
C ARG A 36 11.84 -20.91 -2.29
N SER A 37 10.74 -21.48 -2.78
CA SER A 37 9.38 -21.03 -2.55
C SER A 37 8.98 -21.33 -1.09
N MET A 38 8.87 -20.31 -0.25
CA MET A 38 8.17 -20.44 1.02
C MET A 38 6.66 -20.30 0.77
N HIS A 39 5.99 -21.44 0.65
CA HIS A 39 4.54 -21.55 0.79
C HIS A 39 4.14 -21.09 2.20
N ARG A 40 3.46 -19.94 2.33
CA ARG A 40 2.65 -19.65 3.51
C ARG A 40 1.19 -19.80 3.16
N SER A 41 0.58 -20.85 3.71
CA SER A 41 -0.85 -21.08 3.72
C SER A 41 -1.55 -19.91 4.42
N PHE A 42 -2.38 -19.17 3.69
CA PHE A 42 -3.33 -18.23 4.25
C PHE A 42 -4.51 -19.00 4.84
N ALA A 43 -4.63 -19.03 6.16
CA ALA A 43 -5.84 -19.47 6.83
C ALA A 43 -6.98 -18.50 6.50
N GLN A 44 -8.05 -19.03 5.90
CA GLN A 44 -9.29 -18.31 5.63
C GLN A 44 -10.03 -18.05 6.96
N GLY A 45 -9.91 -16.82 7.47
CA GLY A 45 -10.72 -16.34 8.58
C GLY A 45 -12.15 -16.04 8.11
N SER A 46 -13.10 -16.77 8.69
CA SER A 46 -14.55 -16.63 8.52
C SER A 46 -15.04 -15.22 8.90
N MET A 47 -15.78 -14.56 8.01
CA MET A 47 -16.43 -13.28 8.28
C MET A 47 -17.78 -13.50 8.95
N ILE A 48 -17.89 -13.11 10.22
CA ILE A 48 -19.17 -12.91 10.91
C ILE A 48 -19.82 -11.64 10.36
N LYS A 49 -20.87 -11.82 9.54
CA LYS A 49 -21.79 -10.75 9.15
C LYS A 49 -22.71 -10.44 10.33
N LYS A 50 -22.51 -9.30 11.01
CA LYS A 50 -23.55 -8.70 11.85
C LYS A 50 -24.26 -7.61 11.08
N ALA A 51 -25.52 -7.86 10.75
CA ALA A 51 -26.48 -6.87 10.33
C ALA A 51 -26.74 -5.92 11.51
N ILE A 52 -26.65 -4.61 11.28
CA ILE A 52 -27.22 -3.60 12.16
C ILE A 52 -28.31 -2.91 11.35
N SER A 53 -29.53 -3.40 11.56
CA SER A 53 -30.77 -2.73 11.18
C SER A 53 -31.39 -2.11 12.42
N GLY A 54 -31.78 -0.85 12.33
CA GLY A 54 -32.92 -0.33 13.07
C GLY A 54 -32.64 0.79 14.06
N GLY A 55 -33.55 1.77 14.03
CA GLY A 55 -34.11 2.33 15.26
C GLY A 55 -33.51 3.65 15.72
N PHE A 56 -33.93 4.74 15.08
CA PHE A 56 -33.97 6.06 15.70
C PHE A 56 -35.16 6.06 16.66
N ASP A 57 -34.91 5.93 17.97
CA ASP A 57 -35.95 6.19 18.97
C ASP A 57 -35.40 6.89 20.21
N THR A 58 -36.00 8.05 20.44
CA THR A 58 -35.94 8.96 21.57
C THR A 58 -36.29 8.26 22.89
N PHE A 59 -35.33 8.13 23.83
CA PHE A 59 -35.66 7.91 25.23
C PHE A 59 -34.81 8.73 26.21
N ARG A 60 -35.54 9.66 26.85
CA ARG A 60 -35.48 10.15 28.23
C ARG A 60 -34.32 9.66 29.13
N ARG A 61 -33.59 10.68 29.59
CA ARG A 61 -32.89 10.84 30.87
C ARG A 61 -33.51 10.04 32.02
N ALA A 62 -32.73 9.14 32.61
CA ALA A 62 -32.84 8.70 34.00
C ALA A 62 -31.43 8.64 34.60
N ASN A 63 -31.31 9.22 35.79
CA ASN A 63 -30.09 9.44 36.55
C ASN A 63 -30.02 8.34 37.63
N SER A 64 -29.18 7.32 37.45
CA SER A 64 -28.83 6.39 38.53
C SER A 64 -27.67 5.46 38.14
N GLY A 65 -26.64 5.43 38.99
CA GLY A 65 -25.76 4.26 39.14
C GLY A 65 -24.49 4.27 38.27
N LEU A 66 -23.44 4.92 38.79
CA LEU A 66 -22.07 4.76 38.32
C LEU A 66 -21.60 3.31 38.52
N THR A 67 -21.74 2.46 37.49
CA THR A 67 -20.84 1.31 37.35
C THR A 67 -19.53 1.84 36.76
N PRO A 68 -18.37 1.66 37.41
CA PRO A 68 -17.10 2.10 36.85
C PRO A 68 -16.94 1.42 35.51
N ALA A 69 -16.86 2.22 34.45
CA ALA A 69 -16.56 1.76 33.11
C ALA A 69 -15.35 0.83 33.22
N THR A 70 -15.61 -0.45 33.01
CA THR A 70 -14.62 -1.52 33.02
C THR A 70 -13.53 -1.06 32.08
N ARG A 71 -12.42 -0.68 32.71
CA ARG A 71 -11.15 -0.27 32.13
C ARG A 71 -10.94 -1.11 30.89
N ALA A 72 -11.17 -0.50 29.71
CA ALA A 72 -10.95 -1.12 28.42
C ALA A 72 -9.60 -1.81 28.53
N GLU A 73 -9.66 -3.15 28.49
CA GLU A 73 -8.53 -4.02 28.67
C GLU A 73 -7.44 -3.50 27.73
N TYR A 74 -6.43 -2.89 28.33
CA TYR A 74 -5.16 -2.68 27.68
C TYR A 74 -4.68 -4.11 27.48
N GLU A 75 -5.05 -4.70 26.32
CA GLU A 75 -4.43 -5.93 25.88
C GLU A 75 -2.94 -5.68 26.01
N ASP A 76 -2.35 -6.39 26.96
CA ASP A 76 -0.93 -6.47 27.18
C ASP A 76 -0.36 -7.06 25.89
N TYR A 77 -0.09 -6.17 24.93
CA TYR A 77 0.54 -6.52 23.68
C TYR A 77 1.89 -7.08 24.09
N GLY A 78 1.99 -8.40 24.10
CA GLY A 78 3.21 -9.14 24.42
C GLY A 78 4.42 -8.55 23.70
N PRO A 79 5.62 -8.87 24.19
CA PRO A 79 6.87 -8.19 23.85
C PRO A 79 6.90 -7.83 22.38
N GLU A 80 7.04 -6.53 22.06
CA GLU A 80 6.95 -5.94 20.71
C GLU A 80 7.80 -6.76 19.73
N ALA A 81 7.21 -7.80 19.14
CA ALA A 81 7.96 -8.79 18.41
C ALA A 81 8.47 -8.14 17.13
N GLU A 82 9.79 -8.13 16.98
CA GLU A 82 10.41 -7.70 15.74
C GLU A 82 10.24 -8.80 14.70
N GLU A 83 9.70 -8.43 13.55
CA GLU A 83 9.64 -9.28 12.37
C GLU A 83 10.80 -8.90 11.44
N GLU A 84 11.60 -9.88 11.03
CA GLU A 84 12.63 -9.71 10.00
C GLU A 84 12.15 -10.31 8.67
N GLY A 85 12.49 -9.66 7.55
CA GLY A 85 12.04 -10.08 6.23
C GLY A 85 12.33 -9.04 5.15
N THR A 86 11.56 -9.06 4.08
CA THR A 86 11.68 -8.06 3.01
C THR A 86 10.30 -7.65 2.54
N TRP A 87 9.99 -6.38 2.68
CA TRP A 87 8.70 -5.80 2.31
C TRP A 87 8.90 -4.51 1.54
N HIS A 88 7.87 -4.11 0.80
CA HIS A 88 7.87 -2.87 0.06
C HIS A 88 6.69 -2.02 0.56
N TYR A 89 6.95 -0.75 0.82
CA TYR A 89 5.93 0.18 1.28
C TYR A 89 5.91 1.42 0.37
N LEU A 90 4.73 1.82 -0.04
CA LEU A 90 4.49 3.04 -0.80
C LEU A 90 4.13 4.19 0.14
N VAL A 91 4.86 5.30 0.05
CA VAL A 91 4.55 6.53 0.80
C VAL A 91 3.29 7.16 0.20
N THR A 92 2.25 7.30 1.03
CA THR A 92 0.95 7.88 0.64
C THR A 92 0.70 9.26 1.25
N ASP A 93 1.49 9.65 2.24
CA ASP A 93 1.42 10.99 2.82
C ASP A 93 1.81 12.04 1.78
N THR A 94 0.92 12.98 1.47
CA THR A 94 1.17 14.08 0.53
C THR A 94 2.28 15.00 1.01
N ALA A 95 2.47 15.10 2.33
CA ALA A 95 3.61 15.80 2.89
C ALA A 95 4.88 14.95 2.73
N GLY A 96 4.83 13.65 2.48
CA GLY A 96 5.98 12.77 2.57
C GLY A 96 6.42 12.51 4.01
N ILE A 97 7.29 11.52 4.20
CA ILE A 97 7.70 11.01 5.50
C ILE A 97 9.20 11.23 5.73
N ARG A 98 9.58 11.66 6.94
CA ARG A 98 10.99 11.71 7.33
C ARG A 98 11.32 10.52 8.22
N PRO A 99 12.44 9.83 7.95
CA PRO A 99 12.92 8.77 8.82
C PRO A 99 13.29 9.25 10.21
N ARG A 100 13.41 8.29 11.11
CA ARG A 100 13.80 8.46 12.50
C ARG A 100 14.96 7.55 12.85
N LYS A 101 15.79 7.96 13.81
CA LYS A 101 16.91 7.14 14.30
C LYS A 101 16.42 5.82 14.91
N ASP A 102 15.31 5.87 15.63
CA ASP A 102 14.72 4.74 16.34
C ASP A 102 13.22 4.61 16.05
N ALA A 103 12.65 3.44 16.41
CA ALA A 103 11.24 3.11 16.34
C ALA A 103 10.38 3.86 17.40
N VAL A 104 10.58 5.18 17.53
CA VAL A 104 9.94 6.03 18.54
C VAL A 104 9.41 7.32 17.90
N TYR A 105 8.23 7.78 18.33
CA TYR A 105 7.56 8.94 17.74
C TYR A 105 8.14 10.31 18.17
N SER A 106 9.14 10.33 19.06
CA SER A 106 9.76 11.56 19.56
C SER A 106 10.33 12.43 18.44
N LYS A 107 10.08 13.74 18.50
CA LYS A 107 10.53 14.70 17.47
C LYS A 107 12.06 14.73 17.33
N ASP A 108 12.78 14.43 18.41
CA ASP A 108 14.25 14.47 18.44
C ASP A 108 14.89 13.28 17.71
N CYS A 109 14.13 12.19 17.55
CA CYS A 109 14.55 11.06 16.74
C CYS A 109 14.44 11.34 15.23
N LYS A 110 13.76 12.42 14.80
CA LYS A 110 13.54 12.74 13.38
C LYS A 110 14.86 13.15 12.72
N MET A 111 15.22 12.46 11.65
CA MET A 111 16.42 12.79 10.89
C MET A 111 16.24 14.10 10.13
N LYS A 112 17.30 14.93 10.13
CA LYS A 112 17.38 16.16 9.34
C LYS A 112 17.95 15.82 7.96
N GLY A 113 17.46 16.49 6.91
CA GLY A 113 17.99 16.34 5.54
C GLY A 113 17.41 15.20 4.70
N SER A 114 16.82 14.16 5.30
CA SER A 114 16.16 13.08 4.56
C SER A 114 14.63 13.18 4.61
N ARG A 115 13.98 13.02 3.45
CA ARG A 115 12.53 12.93 3.31
C ARG A 115 12.21 12.05 2.09
N PHE A 116 11.27 11.13 2.27
CA PHE A 116 10.65 10.42 1.15
C PHE A 116 9.35 11.11 0.81
N ASP A 117 9.21 11.52 -0.44
CA ASP A 117 7.98 12.17 -0.89
C ASP A 117 6.87 11.14 -1.12
N ALA A 118 5.66 11.65 -1.33
CA ALA A 118 4.54 10.84 -1.78
C ALA A 118 4.89 10.09 -3.08
N GLY A 119 4.41 8.85 -3.19
CA GLY A 119 4.69 7.97 -4.31
C GLY A 119 6.04 7.26 -4.23
N THR A 120 6.93 7.57 -3.28
CA THR A 120 8.17 6.79 -3.15
C THR A 120 7.86 5.37 -2.64
N VAL A 121 8.38 4.35 -3.30
CA VAL A 121 8.41 2.98 -2.79
C VAL A 121 9.72 2.77 -2.04
N VAL A 122 9.63 2.29 -0.80
CA VAL A 122 10.80 1.97 0.04
C VAL A 122 10.83 0.49 0.37
N THR A 123 12.04 -0.05 0.52
CA THR A 123 12.28 -1.42 0.97
C THR A 123 12.52 -1.45 2.48
N VAL A 124 11.85 -2.38 3.15
CA VAL A 124 11.83 -2.55 4.60
C VAL A 124 12.36 -3.93 4.94
N ASP A 125 13.29 -4.01 5.89
CA ASP A 125 13.92 -5.26 6.34
C ASP A 125 13.47 -5.71 7.73
N LYS A 126 13.03 -4.79 8.58
CA LYS A 126 12.47 -5.08 9.90
C LYS A 126 11.17 -4.34 10.16
N ARG A 127 10.26 -4.98 10.88
CA ARG A 127 8.98 -4.39 11.31
C ARG A 127 8.81 -4.58 12.79
N ARG A 128 8.42 -3.52 13.51
CA ARG A 128 8.10 -3.57 14.94
C ARG A 128 6.71 -2.99 15.16
N ARG A 129 5.82 -3.75 15.80
CA ARG A 129 4.47 -3.28 16.09
C ARG A 129 4.44 -2.56 17.43
N SER A 130 3.83 -1.37 17.45
CA SER A 130 3.55 -0.61 18.67
C SER A 130 2.11 -0.06 18.59
N GLY A 131 1.18 -0.77 19.23
CA GLY A 131 -0.27 -0.53 19.11
C GLY A 131 -0.79 -0.67 17.67
N TRP A 132 -1.27 0.43 17.11
CA TRP A 132 -1.82 0.54 15.74
C TRP A 132 -0.76 0.89 14.69
N THR A 133 0.43 1.27 15.13
CA THR A 133 1.51 1.71 14.27
C THR A 133 2.50 0.56 14.08
N ARG A 134 2.89 0.33 12.84
CA ARG A 134 4.05 -0.48 12.53
C ARG A 134 5.22 0.44 12.21
N TRP A 135 6.28 0.29 12.98
CA TRP A 135 7.59 0.85 12.70
C TRP A 135 8.29 -0.01 11.66
N LEU A 136 8.90 0.64 10.68
CA LEU A 136 9.46 0.02 9.49
C LEU A 136 10.93 0.46 9.37
N SER A 137 11.86 -0.46 9.60
CA SER A 137 13.29 -0.23 9.38
C SER A 137 13.58 -0.26 7.89
N LEU A 138 14.28 0.76 7.39
CA LEU A 138 14.63 0.86 5.98
C LEU A 138 15.90 0.06 5.70
N THR A 139 15.86 -0.78 4.66
CA THR A 139 17.04 -1.55 4.21
C THR A 139 18.21 -0.66 3.81
N SER A 140 17.95 0.61 3.46
CA SER A 140 18.99 1.60 3.14
C SER A 140 19.79 2.07 4.36
N GLY A 141 19.44 1.65 5.57
CA GLY A 141 20.05 2.14 6.81
C GLY A 141 19.65 3.57 7.17
N GLN A 142 18.68 4.17 6.45
CA GLN A 142 18.20 5.54 6.69
C GLN A 142 17.28 5.64 7.91
N GLY A 143 17.23 4.62 8.78
CA GLY A 143 16.46 4.60 10.01
C GLY A 143 15.05 4.00 9.85
N TRP A 144 14.15 4.45 10.71
CA TRP A 144 12.79 3.93 10.88
C TRP A 144 11.73 4.91 10.36
N VAL A 145 10.73 4.38 9.69
CA VAL A 145 9.48 5.09 9.32
C VAL A 145 8.28 4.38 9.91
N PHE A 146 7.06 4.86 9.65
CA PHE A 146 5.84 4.27 10.20
C PHE A 146 4.69 4.28 9.19
N ASP A 147 3.86 3.24 9.22
CA ASP A 147 2.71 3.12 8.30
C ASP A 147 1.51 3.96 8.72
N VAL A 148 1.16 3.98 10.00
CA VAL A 148 0.05 4.73 10.57
C VAL A 148 0.59 5.68 11.63
N SER A 149 0.23 6.96 11.53
CA SER A 149 0.68 7.98 12.47
C SER A 149 0.10 7.75 13.87
N PRO A 150 0.95 7.62 14.91
CA PRO A 150 0.49 7.52 16.31
C PRO A 150 -0.35 8.71 16.77
N LYS A 151 -0.18 9.90 16.16
CA LYS A 151 -0.85 11.14 16.59
C LYS A 151 -2.31 11.22 16.13
N ASP A 152 -2.56 10.91 14.86
CA ASP A 152 -3.84 11.17 14.20
C ASP A 152 -4.42 9.94 13.49
N ARG A 153 -3.79 8.77 13.64
CA ARG A 153 -4.16 7.49 13.03
C ARG A 153 -4.31 7.53 11.51
N LYS A 154 -3.73 8.54 10.86
CA LYS A 154 -3.72 8.63 9.40
C LYS A 154 -2.70 7.66 8.83
N VAL A 155 -3.10 6.94 7.78
CA VAL A 155 -2.22 6.10 6.97
C VAL A 155 -1.24 7.00 6.22
N ARG A 156 0.05 6.78 6.45
CA ARG A 156 1.19 7.46 5.83
C ARG A 156 1.89 6.57 4.81
N MET A 157 1.85 5.25 5.00
CA MET A 157 2.42 4.27 4.07
C MET A 157 1.50 3.06 3.92
N VAL A 158 1.54 2.41 2.76
CA VAL A 158 0.80 1.17 2.49
C VAL A 158 1.75 0.11 1.97
N GLU A 159 1.57 -1.12 2.44
CA GLU A 159 2.33 -2.26 1.94
C GLU A 159 1.93 -2.56 0.49
N VAL A 160 2.93 -2.79 -0.35
CA VAL A 160 2.77 -3.03 -1.79
C VAL A 160 3.54 -4.26 -2.22
N GLU A 161 3.02 -4.92 -3.26
CA GLU A 161 3.76 -5.89 -4.05
C GLU A 161 4.40 -5.18 -5.24
N VAL A 162 5.71 -5.36 -5.42
CA VAL A 162 6.47 -4.82 -6.56
C VAL A 162 6.82 -5.98 -7.49
N GLN A 163 6.39 -5.88 -8.75
CA GLN A 163 6.71 -6.86 -9.78
C GLN A 163 7.53 -6.18 -10.88
N PHE A 164 8.65 -6.79 -11.27
CA PHE A 164 9.46 -6.37 -12.43
C PHE A 164 9.26 -7.33 -13.58
N GLY A 165 9.28 -6.81 -14.80
CA GLY A 165 9.05 -7.59 -16.01
C GLY A 165 8.50 -6.72 -17.13
N GLU A 166 8.32 -7.30 -18.30
CA GLU A 166 7.80 -6.58 -19.45
C GLU A 166 6.35 -6.99 -19.71
N TRP A 167 5.46 -6.00 -19.79
CA TRP A 167 4.04 -6.23 -20.04
C TRP A 167 3.47 -5.21 -21.00
N GLN A 168 2.78 -5.69 -22.04
CA GLN A 168 2.04 -4.84 -22.94
C GLN A 168 0.59 -4.68 -22.48
N TYR A 169 0.13 -3.44 -22.52
CA TYR A 169 -1.23 -3.04 -22.17
C TYR A 169 -1.82 -2.18 -23.28
N GLU A 170 -3.08 -2.42 -23.57
CA GLU A 170 -3.88 -1.54 -24.41
C GLU A 170 -4.64 -0.56 -23.51
N VAL A 171 -4.55 0.72 -23.83
CA VAL A 171 -5.32 1.76 -23.16
C VAL A 171 -6.76 1.70 -23.63
N CYS A 172 -7.70 1.41 -22.73
CA CYS A 172 -9.13 1.39 -23.07
C CYS A 172 -9.88 2.65 -22.63
N ALA A 173 -9.20 3.59 -21.98
CA ALA A 173 -9.77 4.87 -21.56
C ALA A 173 -9.48 5.95 -22.60
N ASP A 174 -10.41 6.87 -22.82
CA ASP A 174 -10.21 7.99 -23.75
C ASP A 174 -8.93 8.78 -23.43
N LYS A 175 -8.69 8.98 -22.13
CA LYS A 175 -7.45 9.55 -21.59
C LYS A 175 -7.03 8.79 -20.35
N LEU A 176 -5.82 8.25 -20.38
CA LEU A 176 -5.16 7.62 -19.25
C LEU A 176 -4.10 8.59 -18.69
N PRO A 177 -4.27 9.11 -17.47
CA PRO A 177 -3.31 10.02 -16.89
C PRO A 177 -2.01 9.28 -16.59
N VAL A 178 -0.91 9.91 -17.00
CA VAL A 178 0.44 9.45 -16.71
C VAL A 178 1.02 10.34 -15.63
N LEU A 179 1.32 9.73 -14.49
CA LEU A 179 1.81 10.42 -13.29
C LEU A 179 3.34 10.37 -13.22
N PRO A 180 4.00 11.35 -12.57
CA PRO A 180 5.44 11.28 -12.36
C PRO A 180 5.81 10.18 -11.35
N ARG A 181 4.92 9.88 -10.39
CA ARG A 181 5.12 8.91 -9.30
C ARG A 181 3.84 8.12 -8.98
N PRO A 182 3.90 6.97 -8.29
CA PRO A 182 2.74 6.19 -7.84
C PRO A 182 1.95 6.91 -6.73
N GLN A 183 1.34 8.04 -7.05
CA GLN A 183 0.63 8.88 -6.08
C GLN A 183 -0.80 9.13 -6.51
N LEU A 184 -1.76 8.79 -5.65
CA LEU A 184 -3.17 9.13 -5.87
C LEU A 184 -3.36 10.65 -5.74
N GLY A 185 -4.02 11.25 -6.74
CA GLY A 185 -4.34 12.68 -6.74
C GLY A 185 -3.20 13.61 -7.16
N ALA A 186 -2.04 13.08 -7.57
CA ALA A 186 -1.02 13.89 -8.22
C ALA A 186 -1.54 14.41 -9.58
N PRO A 187 -1.17 15.64 -9.98
CA PRO A 187 -1.49 16.11 -11.32
C PRO A 187 -0.79 15.24 -12.38
N PRO A 188 -1.45 14.94 -13.50
CA PRO A 188 -0.82 14.21 -14.59
C PRO A 188 0.27 15.05 -15.25
N THR A 189 1.37 14.41 -15.62
CA THR A 189 2.43 15.03 -16.44
C THR A 189 2.10 14.93 -17.92
N SER A 190 1.48 13.83 -18.34
CA SER A 190 1.02 13.58 -19.69
C SER A 190 -0.22 12.67 -19.67
N ALA A 191 -0.77 12.38 -20.84
CA ALA A 191 -1.88 11.44 -20.98
C ALA A 191 -1.70 10.58 -22.23
N THR A 192 -2.10 9.32 -22.11
CA THR A 192 -2.09 8.31 -23.18
C THR A 192 -3.54 8.12 -23.67
N SER A 193 -3.74 7.87 -24.95
CA SER A 193 -5.09 7.82 -25.55
C SER A 193 -5.62 6.40 -25.74
N ALA A 194 -6.93 6.25 -25.90
CA ALA A 194 -7.56 4.95 -26.19
C ALA A 194 -6.94 4.28 -27.44
N GLY A 195 -6.74 2.97 -27.37
CA GLY A 195 -6.14 2.14 -28.43
C GLY A 195 -4.61 2.11 -28.42
N GLU A 196 -3.94 3.00 -27.67
CA GLU A 196 -2.49 3.01 -27.59
C GLU A 196 -1.96 1.79 -26.82
N LEU A 197 -0.88 1.19 -27.33
CA LEU A 197 -0.18 0.10 -26.66
C LEU A 197 0.98 0.67 -25.83
N VAL A 198 0.95 0.44 -24.53
CA VAL A 198 2.00 0.83 -23.60
C VAL A 198 2.72 -0.38 -23.02
N THR A 199 4.04 -0.29 -22.94
CA THR A 199 4.86 -1.29 -22.24
C THR A 199 5.09 -0.85 -20.81
N ALA A 200 4.69 -1.67 -19.85
CA ALA A 200 5.04 -1.49 -18.44
C ALA A 200 6.24 -2.37 -18.07
N VAL A 201 7.17 -1.80 -17.30
CA VAL A 201 8.40 -2.45 -16.82
C VAL A 201 8.36 -2.77 -15.32
N GLU A 202 7.42 -2.16 -14.59
CA GLU A 202 7.24 -2.36 -13.16
C GLU A 202 5.76 -2.21 -12.80
N ARG A 203 5.29 -3.03 -11.86
CA ARG A 203 3.94 -2.94 -11.30
C ARG A 203 4.01 -2.82 -9.80
N VAL A 204 3.36 -1.79 -9.25
CA VAL A 204 3.24 -1.55 -7.81
C VAL A 204 1.79 -1.73 -7.41
N ARG A 205 1.48 -2.79 -6.65
CA ARG A 205 0.12 -3.18 -6.26
C ARG A 205 -0.06 -3.07 -4.75
N PRO A 206 -0.90 -2.16 -4.23
CA PRO A 206 -1.25 -2.14 -2.82
C PRO A 206 -1.91 -3.44 -2.39
N LEU A 207 -1.49 -4.03 -1.26
CA LEU A 207 -2.04 -5.31 -0.79
C LEU A 207 -3.52 -5.18 -0.34
N VAL A 208 -3.90 -4.01 0.17
CA VAL A 208 -5.24 -3.76 0.73
C VAL A 208 -6.21 -3.09 -0.24
N ARG A 209 -5.76 -2.68 -1.43
CA ARG A 209 -6.61 -1.94 -2.40
C ARG A 209 -6.59 -2.59 -3.77
N ARG A 210 -7.66 -2.35 -4.53
CA ARG A 210 -7.73 -2.78 -5.92
C ARG A 210 -6.92 -1.84 -6.80
N GLY A 211 -6.24 -2.45 -7.77
CA GLY A 211 -5.51 -1.76 -8.83
C GLY A 211 -4.00 -1.79 -8.64
N ALA A 212 -3.29 -1.30 -9.65
CA ALA A 212 -1.84 -1.21 -9.62
C ALA A 212 -1.38 0.04 -10.36
N PHE A 213 -0.28 0.62 -9.89
CA PHE A 213 0.48 1.59 -10.65
C PHE A 213 1.45 0.86 -11.57
N LEU A 214 1.58 1.32 -12.79
CA LEU A 214 2.45 0.74 -13.80
C LEU A 214 3.54 1.74 -14.15
N ARG A 215 4.82 1.40 -14.02
CA ARG A 215 5.90 2.22 -14.60
C ARG A 215 6.02 1.89 -16.08
N LEU A 216 5.81 2.88 -16.93
CA LEU A 216 5.90 2.72 -18.38
C LEU A 216 7.37 2.74 -18.84
N ALA A 217 7.70 1.94 -19.84
CA ALA A 217 9.02 1.94 -20.49
C ALA A 217 9.26 3.27 -21.22
N GLY A 218 10.50 3.77 -21.21
CA GLY A 218 10.88 4.99 -21.92
C GLY A 218 10.35 6.30 -21.33
N CYS A 219 9.82 6.26 -20.11
CA CYS A 219 9.40 7.46 -19.38
C CYS A 219 10.18 7.56 -18.06
N ASP A 220 11.30 8.29 -18.08
CA ASP A 220 12.08 8.65 -16.89
C ASP A 220 11.43 9.79 -16.09
#